data_AF-A0A547PR60-F1
#
_entry.id   AF-A0A547PR60-F1
#
_cell.length_a   1.000
_cell.length_b   1.000
_cell.length_c   1.000
_cell.angle_alpha   90.00
_cell.angle_beta   90.00
_cell.angle_gamma   90.00
#
_symmetry.space_group_name_H-M   'P 1'
#
loop_
_entity.id
_entity.type
_entity.pdbx_description
1 polymer ?
#
loop_
_entity_poly.entity_id
_entity_poly.type
_entity_poly.pdbx_seq_one_letter_code
_entity_poly.pdbx_strand_id
1 'polypeptide(L)'
;MSDGYSFTAVRQGSAMLFNHHESGGEMWTGEGPREIRRYVEFGHTFIGNPAVHVSLGLIDSIASSNLRTDISAADVTKDGFTILFRTWGDSRLARIRADWLAIGPGYDPAIWALD
;
A
#
# COMPACT_ATOMS: atom_id res chain seq x y z
N MET A 1 -22.17 -19.89 26.10
CA MET A 1 -21.18 -18.80 26.20
C MET A 1 -19.92 -19.36 25.59
N SER A 2 -19.56 -18.96 24.37
CA SER A 2 -18.27 -19.34 23.78
C SER A 2 -17.21 -18.41 24.34
N ASP A 3 -16.12 -18.99 24.84
CA ASP A 3 -14.98 -18.23 25.37
C ASP A 3 -14.46 -17.23 24.31
N GLY A 4 -14.25 -15.99 24.75
CA GLY A 4 -13.99 -14.82 23.91
C GLY A 4 -12.57 -14.78 23.35
N TYR A 5 -12.24 -15.68 22.43
CA TYR A 5 -11.01 -15.56 21.64
C TYR A 5 -11.19 -14.52 20.53
N SER A 6 -10.36 -13.47 20.56
CA SER A 6 -10.21 -12.52 19.44
C SER A 6 -8.98 -12.92 18.64
N PHE A 7 -9.17 -13.31 17.38
CA PHE A 7 -8.06 -13.63 16.48
C PHE A 7 -7.58 -12.37 15.76
N THR A 8 -6.29 -12.06 15.90
CA THR A 8 -5.64 -10.97 15.17
C THR A 8 -4.93 -11.56 13.96
N ALA A 9 -5.42 -11.22 12.77
CA ALA A 9 -4.72 -11.52 11.52
C ALA A 9 -3.71 -10.42 11.20
N VAL A 10 -2.57 -10.85 10.67
CA VAL A 10 -1.55 -9.97 10.08
C VAL A 10 -1.40 -10.35 8.62
N ARG A 11 -1.41 -9.33 7.75
CA ARG A 11 -1.14 -9.45 6.31
C ARG A 11 -0.11 -8.39 5.95
N GLN A 12 0.79 -8.72 5.05
CA GLN A 12 1.84 -7.79 4.63
C GLN A 12 2.24 -8.08 3.19
N GLY A 13 2.87 -7.10 2.55
CA GLY A 13 3.40 -7.27 1.21
C GLY A 13 4.09 -6.02 0.71
N SER A 14 4.48 -6.09 -0.56
CA SER A 14 5.15 -4.99 -1.27
C SER A 14 4.53 -4.83 -2.65
N ALA A 15 4.49 -3.60 -3.15
CA ALA A 15 4.03 -3.28 -4.49
C ALA A 15 4.99 -2.29 -5.16
N MET A 16 5.49 -2.63 -6.35
CA MET A 16 6.13 -1.64 -7.22
C MET A 16 5.03 -0.73 -7.77
N LEU A 17 5.02 0.54 -7.38
CA LEU A 17 3.99 1.48 -7.80
C LEU A 17 4.22 1.92 -9.24
N PHE A 18 5.49 2.14 -9.61
CA PHE A 18 5.91 2.45 -10.97
C PHE A 18 7.42 2.24 -11.15
N ASN A 19 7.81 2.07 -12.41
CA ASN A 19 9.20 2.13 -12.85
C ASN A 19 9.28 2.91 -14.17
N HIS A 20 9.73 4.16 -14.10
CA HIS A 20 9.80 5.11 -15.20
C HIS A 20 11.24 5.46 -15.62
N HIS A 21 12.26 4.76 -15.09
CA HIS A 21 13.68 5.03 -15.38
C HIS A 21 13.97 5.10 -16.90
N GLU A 22 13.29 4.28 -17.70
CA GLU A 22 13.49 4.21 -19.15
C GLU A 22 12.29 4.68 -19.98
N SER A 23 11.09 4.74 -19.38
CA SER A 23 9.86 5.01 -20.13
C SER A 23 9.53 6.50 -20.28
N GLY A 24 10.20 7.39 -19.53
CA GLY A 24 9.87 8.82 -19.54
C GLY A 24 8.47 9.13 -18.98
N GLY A 25 7.89 8.23 -18.18
CA GLY A 25 6.54 8.36 -17.66
C GLY A 25 6.35 9.56 -16.72
N GLU A 26 5.09 9.86 -16.41
CA GLU A 26 4.65 11.10 -15.73
C GLU A 26 5.43 11.42 -14.44
N MET A 27 5.74 10.39 -13.63
CA MET A 27 6.51 10.58 -12.38
C MET A 27 7.98 10.99 -12.58
N TRP A 28 8.54 10.76 -13.77
CA TRP A 28 9.91 11.13 -14.12
C TRP A 28 10.00 12.48 -14.83
N THR A 29 9.04 12.79 -15.70
CA THR A 29 9.10 13.94 -16.60
C THR A 29 8.12 15.07 -16.28
N GLY A 30 7.05 14.79 -15.53
CA GLY A 30 6.03 15.77 -15.21
C GLY A 30 6.43 16.76 -14.11
N GLU A 31 5.67 17.85 -14.03
CA GLU A 31 5.77 18.89 -13.00
C GLU A 31 4.40 19.15 -12.33
N GLY A 32 4.37 19.85 -11.19
CA GLY A 32 3.13 20.05 -10.43
C GLY A 32 2.63 18.80 -9.68
N PRO A 33 1.37 18.75 -9.20
CA PRO A 33 0.83 17.60 -8.48
C PRO A 33 0.71 16.35 -9.37
N ARG A 34 1.18 15.20 -8.88
CA ARG A 34 1.06 13.90 -9.55
C ARG A 34 0.68 12.83 -8.54
N GLU A 35 -0.16 11.87 -8.94
CA GLU A 35 -0.71 10.84 -8.06
C GLU A 35 -0.68 9.45 -8.72
N ILE A 36 -0.38 8.41 -7.94
CA ILE A 36 -0.66 7.02 -8.29
C ILE A 36 -1.57 6.40 -7.24
N ARG A 37 -2.60 5.70 -7.73
CA ARG A 37 -3.50 4.86 -6.94
C ARG A 37 -3.28 3.40 -7.31
N ARG A 38 -2.92 2.57 -6.34
CA ARG A 38 -2.74 1.13 -6.53
C ARG A 38 -3.59 0.37 -5.53
N TYR A 39 -4.62 -0.31 -6.02
CA TYR A 39 -5.39 -1.24 -5.20
C TYR A 39 -4.56 -2.48 -4.86
N VAL A 40 -4.70 -2.96 -3.63
CA VAL A 40 -4.04 -4.15 -3.08
C VAL A 40 -5.10 -5.01 -2.39
N GLU A 41 -5.20 -6.26 -2.81
CA GLU A 41 -6.03 -7.29 -2.16
C GLU A 41 -5.23 -8.01 -1.08
N PHE A 42 -5.85 -8.32 0.06
CA PHE A 42 -5.18 -8.99 1.18
C PHE A 42 -4.99 -10.51 0.98
N GLY A 43 -5.50 -11.08 -0.13
CA GLY A 43 -5.52 -12.52 -0.41
C GLY A 43 -6.56 -13.30 0.41
N HIS A 44 -6.70 -12.98 1.69
CA HIS A 44 -7.79 -13.44 2.56
C HIS A 44 -8.46 -12.26 3.24
N THR A 45 -9.78 -12.18 3.11
CA THR A 45 -10.65 -11.17 3.72
C THR A 45 -10.57 -11.19 5.25
N PHE A 46 -10.47 -10.01 5.86
CA PHE A 46 -10.63 -9.81 7.30
C PHE A 46 -12.12 -9.88 7.70
N ILE A 47 -12.42 -10.07 8.99
CA ILE A 47 -13.81 -10.05 9.47
C ILE A 47 -14.39 -8.62 9.41
N GLY A 48 -13.55 -7.63 9.66
CA GLY A 48 -13.84 -6.21 9.56
C GLY A 48 -12.63 -5.45 9.04
N ASN A 49 -12.79 -4.14 8.81
CA ASN A 49 -11.70 -3.34 8.25
C ASN A 49 -10.45 -3.38 9.15
N PRO A 50 -9.27 -3.78 8.63
CA PRO A 50 -8.03 -3.75 9.39
C PRO A 50 -7.48 -2.33 9.52
N ALA A 51 -6.56 -2.11 10.45
CA ALA A 51 -5.65 -0.98 10.41
C ALA A 51 -4.53 -1.28 9.39
N VAL A 52 -4.22 -0.32 8.51
CA VAL A 52 -3.21 -0.48 7.46
C VAL A 52 -2.14 0.59 7.58
N HIS A 53 -0.88 0.17 7.63
CA HIS A 53 0.30 1.03 7.53
C HIS A 53 0.95 0.82 6.17
N VAL A 54 1.37 1.92 5.53
CA VAL A 54 2.10 1.91 4.25
C VAL A 54 3.36 2.74 4.43
N SER A 55 4.46 2.25 3.88
CA SER A 55 5.76 2.92 3.91
C SER A 55 6.47 2.84 2.56
N LEU A 56 7.46 3.72 2.36
CA LEU A 56 8.33 3.68 1.19
C LEU A 56 9.41 2.62 1.40
N GLY A 57 9.35 1.52 0.65
CA GLY A 57 10.30 0.42 0.68
C GLY A 57 11.43 0.55 -0.36
N LEU A 58 11.26 1.43 -1.35
CA LEU A 58 12.30 1.86 -2.30
C LEU A 58 11.95 3.25 -2.82
N ILE A 59 12.94 4.12 -2.90
CA ILE A 59 12.87 5.40 -3.60
C ILE A 59 14.10 5.53 -4.49
N ASP A 60 13.86 5.74 -5.79
CA ASP A 60 14.89 6.09 -6.77
C ASP A 60 14.50 7.43 -7.41
N SER A 61 15.28 8.47 -7.13
CA SER A 61 14.98 9.86 -7.49
C SER A 61 16.22 10.57 -8.01
N ILE A 62 16.01 11.59 -8.84
CA ILE A 62 17.12 12.44 -9.27
C ILE A 62 17.68 13.27 -8.10
N ALA A 63 19.00 13.43 -8.04
CA ALA A 63 19.65 14.19 -6.97
C ALA A 63 19.52 15.72 -7.12
N SER A 64 19.18 16.22 -8.32
CA SER A 64 19.17 17.65 -8.64
C SER A 64 17.85 18.37 -8.35
N SER A 65 16.87 17.68 -7.74
CA SER A 65 15.57 18.25 -7.35
C SER A 65 15.24 17.87 -5.91
N ASN A 66 14.48 18.70 -5.21
CA ASN A 66 14.02 18.34 -3.86
C ASN A 66 13.13 17.08 -3.91
N LEU A 67 13.36 16.16 -2.99
CA LEU A 67 12.50 15.00 -2.82
C LEU A 67 11.22 15.41 -2.07
N ARG A 68 10.08 15.28 -2.74
CA ARG A 68 8.75 15.54 -2.16
C ARG A 68 7.85 14.35 -2.44
N THR A 69 7.52 13.61 -1.39
CA THR A 69 6.69 12.41 -1.47
C THR A 69 5.70 12.37 -0.33
N ASP A 70 4.51 11.87 -0.62
CA ASP A 70 3.48 11.52 0.36
C ASP A 70 2.95 10.13 0.02
N ILE A 71 2.74 9.28 1.03
CA ILE A 71 2.18 7.94 0.85
C ILE A 71 1.21 7.62 1.98
N SER A 72 0.05 7.09 1.62
CA SER A 72 -0.99 6.71 2.58
C SER A 72 -1.76 5.48 2.14
N ALA A 73 -2.41 4.82 3.09
CA ALA A 73 -3.50 3.91 2.81
C ALA A 73 -4.81 4.71 2.68
N ALA A 74 -5.57 4.43 1.63
CA ALA A 74 -6.90 4.97 1.40
C ALA A 74 -7.89 3.83 1.13
N ASP A 75 -9.19 4.13 1.25
CA ASP A 75 -10.27 3.21 0.85
C ASP A 75 -10.15 1.80 1.46
N VAL A 76 -9.77 1.73 2.75
CA VAL A 76 -9.56 0.45 3.44
C VAL A 76 -10.89 -0.25 3.65
N THR A 77 -10.96 -1.49 3.18
CA THR A 77 -12.06 -2.42 3.39
C THR A 77 -11.53 -3.71 4.02
N LYS A 78 -12.41 -4.67 4.31
CA LYS A 78 -12.00 -6.00 4.77
C LYS A 78 -11.27 -6.83 3.70
N ASP A 79 -11.43 -6.51 2.42
CA ASP A 79 -10.91 -7.29 1.29
C ASP A 79 -9.57 -6.74 0.75
N GLY A 80 -9.38 -5.43 0.89
CA GLY A 80 -8.20 -4.74 0.39
C GLY A 80 -8.19 -3.25 0.74
N PHE A 81 -7.23 -2.54 0.17
CA PHE A 81 -7.06 -1.09 0.33
C PHE A 81 -6.37 -0.49 -0.90
N THR A 82 -6.36 0.84 -0.99
CA THR A 82 -5.61 1.58 -2.02
C THR A 82 -4.35 2.19 -1.43
N ILE A 83 -3.19 1.88 -2.00
CA ILE A 83 -1.97 2.67 -1.81
C ILE A 83 -2.11 3.94 -2.63
N LEU A 84 -1.96 5.07 -1.95
CA LEU A 84 -2.08 6.40 -2.51
C LEU A 84 -0.73 7.10 -2.39
N PHE A 85 -0.04 7.24 -3.52
CA PHE A 85 1.25 7.89 -3.59
C PHE A 85 1.14 9.22 -4.31
N ARG A 86 1.80 10.26 -3.78
CA ARG A 86 1.81 11.60 -4.36
C ARG A 86 3.21 12.18 -4.39
N THR A 87 3.44 13.02 -5.39
CA THR A 87 4.61 13.90 -5.49
C THR A 87 4.19 15.23 -6.10
N TRP A 88 5.03 16.25 -5.97
CA TRP A 88 4.70 17.57 -6.50
C TRP A 88 5.93 18.43 -6.81
N GLY A 89 5.68 19.53 -7.51
CA GLY A 89 6.72 20.42 -8.00
C GLY A 89 7.59 19.74 -9.06
N ASP A 90 8.88 20.00 -8.99
CA ASP A 90 9.91 19.53 -9.91
C ASP A 90 10.54 18.17 -9.53
N SER A 91 10.00 17.47 -8.52
CA SER A 91 10.53 16.18 -8.08
C SER A 91 10.46 15.13 -9.19
N ARG A 92 11.59 14.50 -9.54
CA ARG A 92 11.66 13.42 -10.54
C ARG A 92 11.94 12.08 -9.90
N LEU A 93 11.02 11.15 -10.08
CA LEU A 93 11.05 9.83 -9.47
C LEU A 93 11.13 8.76 -10.56
N ALA A 94 12.20 7.98 -10.54
CA ALA A 94 12.38 6.88 -11.47
C ALA A 94 11.60 5.65 -11.00
N ARG A 95 11.67 5.32 -9.70
CA ARG A 95 11.02 4.13 -9.13
C ARG A 95 10.55 4.37 -7.71
N ILE A 96 9.38 3.84 -7.38
CA ILE A 96 8.87 3.75 -6.01
C ILE A 96 8.33 2.34 -5.76
N ARG A 97 8.80 1.70 -4.69
CA ARG A 97 8.15 0.51 -4.11
C ARG A 97 7.54 0.89 -2.78
N ALA A 98 6.30 0.51 -2.57
CA ALA A 98 5.63 0.62 -1.28
C ALA A 98 5.64 -0.73 -0.58
N ASP A 99 5.89 -0.72 0.73
CA ASP A 99 5.67 -1.86 1.62
C ASP A 99 4.45 -1.56 2.48
N TRP A 100 3.70 -2.60 2.87
CA TRP A 100 2.49 -2.43 3.66
C TRP A 100 2.30 -3.55 4.69
N LEU A 101 1.63 -3.19 5.79
CA LEU A 101 1.25 -4.06 6.90
C LEU A 101 -0.21 -3.78 7.28
N ALA A 102 -1.03 -4.81 7.31
CA ALA A 102 -2.42 -4.76 7.74
C ALA A 102 -2.63 -5.65 8.96
N ILE A 103 -3.25 -5.11 10.01
CA ILE A 103 -3.54 -5.80 11.27
C ILE A 103 -5.02 -5.60 11.59
N GLY A 104 -5.75 -6.70 11.79
CA GLY A 104 -7.19 -6.63 12.03
C GLY A 104 -7.80 -7.95 12.49
N PRO A 105 -9.12 -7.97 12.73
CA PRO A 105 -9.82 -9.16 13.17
C PRO A 105 -9.83 -10.21 12.05
N GLY A 106 -9.30 -11.40 12.35
CA GLY A 106 -9.20 -12.53 11.43
C GLY A 106 -10.08 -13.70 11.81
N TYR A 107 -10.29 -14.62 10.87
CA TYR A 107 -10.88 -15.92 11.17
C TYR A 107 -9.90 -16.79 11.95
N ASP A 108 -10.44 -17.65 12.81
CA ASP A 108 -9.66 -18.72 13.42
C ASP A 108 -9.19 -19.70 12.33
N PRO A 109 -7.87 -19.88 12.12
CA PRO A 109 -7.36 -20.83 11.15
C PRO A 109 -7.70 -22.30 11.50
N ALA A 110 -8.14 -22.58 12.72
CA ALA A 110 -8.54 -23.92 13.18
C ALA A 110 -10.04 -24.23 12.97
N ILE A 111 -10.86 -23.25 12.56
CA ILE A 111 -12.25 -23.52 12.13
C ILE A 111 -12.21 -23.93 10.66
N TRP A 112 -12.04 -25.23 10.41
CA TRP A 112 -12.40 -25.85 9.15
C TRP A 112 -13.92 -25.71 8.97
N ALA A 113 -14.36 -25.23 7.80
CA ALA A 113 -15.77 -25.11 7.48
C ALA A 113 -16.43 -26.49 7.64
N LEU A 114 -17.31 -26.60 8.63
CA LEU A 114 -18.26 -27.70 8.70
C LEU A 114 -19.30 -27.43 7.61
N ASP A 115 -19.23 -28.22 6.55
CA ASP A 115 -20.30 -28.40 5.57
C ASP A 115 -21.54 -29.03 6.23
#